data_AF-A0A8T4NY37-F1
#
_entry.id   AF-A0A8T4NY37-F1
#
_cell.length_a   1.000
_cell.length_b   1.000
_cell.length_c   1.000
_cell.angle_alpha   90.00
_cell.angle_beta   90.00
_cell.angle_gamma   90.00
#
_symmetry.space_group_name_H-M   'P 1'
#
loop_
_entity.id
_entity.type
_entity.pdbx_description
1 polymer ?
#
loop_
_entity_poly.entity_id
_entity_poly.type
_entity_poly.pdbx_seq_one_letter_code
_entity_poly.pdbx_strand_id
1 'polypeptide(L)'
;MVNIILPDAKEVHKWLLSSVQHSCHVEYFALVLGLYPEDPDRPHDLAGKNNKLEWPVISGEALQYRLVKKYDIEKRLTSFEYGGEVELLPLIHSSRELHRQQGHHRIWNNLNGIVKLDDLMFCAADTICALLEDRSYNGGSHSYAEIQDMLDGNVLEGITPLKKGLLEEIAIEMSNQDQPKISRITNLLELPNIGLPEATYLKIRSTLKKSVYDLHTNYGILIM
;
A
#
# COMPACT_ATOMS: atom_id res chain seq x y z
N MET A 1 11.46 29.14 -15.60
CA MET A 1 10.24 28.56 -15.01
C MET A 1 10.57 27.13 -14.63
N VAL A 2 10.43 26.77 -13.35
CA VAL A 2 10.55 25.37 -12.94
C VAL A 2 9.28 24.69 -13.42
N ASN A 3 9.39 23.72 -14.33
CA ASN A 3 8.26 22.87 -14.68
C ASN A 3 7.94 22.02 -13.45
N ILE A 4 6.85 22.33 -12.75
CA ILE A 4 6.38 21.51 -11.64
C ILE A 4 5.73 20.27 -12.26
N ILE A 5 6.32 19.10 -12.01
CA ILE A 5 5.78 17.84 -12.48
C ILE A 5 4.73 17.35 -11.48
N LEU A 6 3.49 17.22 -11.92
CA LEU A 6 2.36 16.74 -11.12
C LEU A 6 1.71 15.50 -11.77
N PRO A 7 1.07 14.64 -10.98
CA PRO A 7 0.30 13.53 -11.51
C PRO A 7 -0.99 14.04 -12.16
N ASP A 8 -1.44 13.34 -13.20
CA ASP A 8 -2.74 13.59 -13.82
C ASP A 8 -3.89 12.93 -13.01
N ALA A 9 -5.14 13.28 -13.34
CA ALA A 9 -6.30 12.73 -12.62
C ALA A 9 -6.42 11.19 -12.73
N LYS A 10 -5.92 10.57 -13.81
CA LYS A 10 -5.97 9.11 -13.98
C LYS A 10 -4.93 8.43 -13.10
N GLU A 11 -3.73 9.01 -12.99
CA GLU A 11 -2.67 8.56 -12.10
C GLU A 11 -3.12 8.66 -10.63
N VAL A 12 -3.75 9.78 -10.25
CA VAL A 12 -4.31 9.96 -8.91
C VAL A 12 -5.45 8.97 -8.66
N HIS A 13 -6.39 8.78 -9.59
CA HIS A 13 -7.46 7.78 -9.43
C HIS A 13 -6.86 6.40 -9.18
N LYS A 14 -5.92 5.94 -10.02
CA LYS A 14 -5.27 4.63 -9.86
C LYS A 14 -4.62 4.47 -8.48
N TRP A 15 -3.91 5.50 -8.02
CA TRP A 15 -3.30 5.51 -6.70
C TRP A 15 -4.33 5.37 -5.57
N LEU A 16 -5.40 6.18 -5.60
CA LEU A 16 -6.47 6.11 -4.60
C LEU A 16 -7.16 4.74 -4.60
N LEU A 17 -7.47 4.20 -5.78
CA LEU A 17 -8.13 2.91 -5.92
C LEU A 17 -7.27 1.77 -5.35
N SER A 18 -6.00 1.73 -5.72
CA SER A 18 -5.05 0.73 -5.20
C SER A 18 -4.85 0.87 -3.68
N SER A 19 -4.76 2.09 -3.17
CA SER A 19 -4.62 2.33 -1.72
C SER A 19 -5.84 1.88 -0.93
N VAL A 20 -7.05 2.12 -1.45
CA VAL A 20 -8.30 1.69 -0.80
C VAL A 20 -8.48 0.18 -0.88
N GLN A 21 -8.21 -0.43 -2.04
CA GLN A 21 -8.22 -1.89 -2.19
C GLN A 21 -7.35 -2.56 -1.13
N HIS A 22 -6.13 -2.06 -0.99
CA HIS A 22 -5.18 -2.58 -0.03
C HIS A 22 -5.57 -2.39 1.42
N SER A 23 -5.97 -1.17 1.78
CA SER A 23 -6.45 -0.88 3.13
C SER A 23 -7.56 -1.85 3.51
N CYS A 24 -8.53 -2.05 2.61
CA CYS A 24 -9.60 -3.01 2.81
C CYS A 24 -9.08 -4.46 2.93
N HIS A 25 -8.08 -4.84 2.13
CA HIS A 25 -7.47 -6.17 2.16
C HIS A 25 -6.79 -6.47 3.50
N VAL A 26 -5.95 -5.54 3.96
CA VAL A 26 -5.22 -5.63 5.23
C VAL A 26 -6.20 -5.60 6.40
N GLU A 27 -7.19 -4.71 6.38
CA GLU A 27 -8.20 -4.63 7.45
C GLU A 27 -9.07 -5.90 7.53
N TYR A 28 -9.37 -6.54 6.40
CA TYR A 28 -10.08 -7.82 6.38
C TYR A 28 -9.24 -8.92 7.05
N PHE A 29 -7.97 -9.05 6.65
CA PHE A 29 -7.10 -10.08 7.23
C PHE A 29 -6.75 -9.82 8.69
N ALA A 30 -6.54 -8.56 9.05
CA ALA A 30 -6.37 -8.17 10.45
C ALA A 30 -7.58 -8.58 11.31
N LEU A 31 -8.80 -8.46 10.79
CA LEU A 31 -10.00 -8.91 11.50
C LEU A 31 -10.03 -10.43 11.67
N VAL A 32 -9.92 -11.19 10.58
CA VAL A 32 -10.14 -12.66 10.61
C VAL A 32 -9.01 -13.40 11.32
N LEU A 33 -7.80 -12.84 11.32
CA LEU A 33 -6.65 -13.36 12.06
C LEU A 33 -6.57 -12.84 13.50
N GLY A 34 -7.45 -11.92 13.89
CA GLY A 34 -7.46 -11.34 15.24
C GLY A 34 -6.27 -10.43 15.54
N LEU A 35 -5.69 -9.79 14.51
CA LEU A 35 -4.58 -8.85 14.63
C LEU A 35 -5.12 -7.45 14.92
N TYR A 36 -5.06 -7.06 16.20
CA TYR A 36 -5.53 -5.75 16.66
C TYR A 36 -4.36 -4.93 17.23
N PRO A 37 -3.43 -4.46 16.36
CA PRO A 37 -2.42 -3.54 16.83
C PRO A 37 -3.11 -2.30 17.39
N GLU A 38 -2.54 -1.74 18.46
CA GLU A 38 -2.92 -0.43 18.98
C GLU A 38 -2.38 0.66 18.03
N ASP A 39 -2.83 0.63 16.77
CA ASP A 39 -2.33 1.46 15.69
C ASP A 39 -3.21 2.71 15.51
N PRO A 40 -2.70 3.92 15.82
CA PRO A 40 -3.41 5.17 15.60
C PRO A 40 -3.65 5.48 14.12
N ASP A 41 -2.93 4.82 13.21
CA ASP A 41 -2.99 5.03 11.77
C ASP A 41 -4.06 4.15 11.08
N ARG A 42 -5.00 3.56 11.83
CA ARG A 42 -6.13 2.77 11.28
C ARG A 42 -7.33 3.61 10.82
N PRO A 43 -7.97 3.31 9.67
CA PRO A 43 -7.77 2.12 8.85
C PRO A 43 -6.44 2.17 8.11
N HIS A 44 -5.78 1.00 7.98
CA HIS A 44 -4.45 0.83 7.39
C HIS A 44 -4.22 1.78 6.21
N ASP A 45 -3.10 2.49 6.20
CA ASP A 45 -2.70 3.46 5.17
C ASP A 45 -3.60 4.67 4.91
N LEU A 46 -4.80 4.75 5.48
CA LEU A 46 -5.79 5.79 5.19
C LEU A 46 -6.02 6.75 6.35
N ALA A 47 -5.49 6.47 7.54
CA ALA A 47 -5.58 7.36 8.69
C ALA A 47 -4.21 7.74 9.25
N GLY A 48 -4.20 8.71 10.15
CA GLY A 48 -2.97 9.27 10.69
C GLY A 48 -2.28 10.24 9.74
N LYS A 49 -1.15 10.77 10.18
CA LYS A 49 -0.35 11.73 9.41
C LYS A 49 0.41 11.01 8.30
N ASN A 50 0.56 11.65 7.14
CA ASN A 50 1.24 11.09 5.96
C ASN A 50 0.56 9.81 5.43
N ASN A 51 -0.76 9.72 5.56
CA ASN A 51 -1.52 8.60 4.99
C ASN A 51 -1.57 8.71 3.44
N LYS A 52 -1.87 7.60 2.77
CA LYS A 52 -1.88 7.50 1.30
C LYS A 52 -2.91 8.40 0.60
N LEU A 53 -3.85 8.98 1.35
CA LEU A 53 -4.87 9.89 0.85
C LEU A 53 -4.52 11.38 1.04
N GLU A 54 -3.36 11.69 1.64
CA GLU A 54 -2.87 13.07 1.77
C GLU A 54 -2.11 13.52 0.52
N TRP A 55 -2.34 14.76 0.09
CA TRP A 55 -1.72 15.30 -1.12
C TRP A 55 -0.19 15.17 -1.16
N PRO A 56 0.58 15.45 -0.09
CA PRO A 56 2.04 15.27 -0.11
C PRO A 56 2.49 13.84 -0.42
N VAL A 57 1.67 12.82 -0.14
CA VAL A 57 1.93 11.42 -0.50
C VAL A 57 1.46 11.15 -1.92
N ILE A 58 0.21 11.53 -2.24
CA ILE A 58 -0.40 11.33 -3.57
C ILE A 58 0.47 11.96 -4.68
N SER A 59 0.97 13.19 -4.46
CA SER A 59 1.63 13.99 -5.50
C SER A 59 2.87 13.32 -6.08
N GLY A 60 3.58 12.52 -5.28
CA GLY A 60 4.74 11.75 -5.73
C GLY A 60 4.37 10.30 -6.06
N GLU A 61 3.64 9.62 -5.18
CA GLU A 61 3.36 8.18 -5.35
C GLU A 61 2.54 7.90 -6.62
N ALA A 62 1.59 8.76 -6.99
CA ALA A 62 0.80 8.58 -8.21
C ALA A 62 1.67 8.64 -9.50
N LEU A 63 2.82 9.32 -9.47
CA LEU A 63 3.72 9.41 -10.63
C LEU A 63 4.37 8.06 -11.00
N GLN A 64 4.35 7.07 -10.11
CA GLN A 64 4.87 5.72 -10.40
C GLN A 64 4.13 5.06 -11.56
N TYR A 65 2.83 5.34 -11.73
CA TYR A 65 2.04 4.82 -12.84
C TYR A 65 2.45 5.39 -14.21
N ARG A 66 3.23 6.49 -14.22
CA ARG A 66 3.85 7.04 -15.43
C ARG A 66 5.03 6.18 -15.88
N LEU A 67 5.83 5.70 -14.92
CA LEU A 67 7.02 4.88 -15.16
C LEU A 67 6.66 3.47 -15.69
N VAL A 68 5.61 2.86 -15.11
CA VAL A 68 5.11 1.52 -15.50
C VAL A 68 4.70 1.46 -16.98
N LYS A 69 4.17 2.55 -17.54
CA LYS A 69 3.72 2.59 -18.94
C LYS A 69 4.88 2.53 -19.95
N LYS A 70 6.12 2.74 -19.51
CA LYS A 70 7.27 2.94 -20.41
C LYS A 70 8.39 1.92 -20.22
N TYR A 71 8.47 1.26 -19.06
CA TYR A 71 9.52 0.29 -18.78
C TYR A 71 8.98 -0.97 -18.10
N ASP A 72 9.43 -2.12 -18.59
CA ASP A 72 9.23 -3.43 -17.97
C ASP A 72 9.97 -3.44 -16.62
N ILE A 73 9.19 -3.47 -15.53
CA ILE A 73 9.65 -3.17 -14.17
C ILE A 73 10.57 -4.26 -13.59
N GLU A 74 10.74 -5.39 -14.27
CA GLU A 74 11.63 -6.47 -13.82
C GLU A 74 13.09 -6.03 -13.62
N LYS A 75 13.51 -4.91 -14.24
CA LYS A 75 14.74 -4.23 -13.81
C LYS A 75 14.43 -3.24 -12.70
N ARG A 76 14.54 -3.76 -11.47
CA ARG A 76 14.64 -3.03 -10.20
C ARG A 76 15.20 -1.61 -10.39
N LEU A 77 14.62 -0.66 -9.66
CA LEU A 77 15.04 0.74 -9.47
C LEU A 77 16.46 0.89 -8.86
N THR A 78 17.44 0.12 -9.34
CA THR A 78 18.83 0.11 -8.90
C THR A 78 19.79 0.72 -9.93
N SER A 79 19.36 0.98 -11.17
CA SER A 79 20.22 1.65 -12.17
C SER A 79 19.77 3.08 -12.49
N PHE A 80 20.63 4.00 -12.09
CA PHE A 80 20.64 5.45 -12.32
C PHE A 80 20.79 5.87 -13.79
N GLU A 81 20.31 5.08 -14.77
CA GLU A 81 20.66 5.23 -16.18
C GLU A 81 19.45 5.46 -17.10
N TYR A 82 18.54 6.40 -16.81
CA TYR A 82 17.46 6.71 -17.76
C TYR A 82 17.18 8.22 -17.89
N GLY A 83 17.82 8.83 -18.89
CA GLY A 83 17.70 10.25 -19.24
C GLY A 83 16.25 10.65 -19.53
N GLY A 84 15.68 11.46 -18.63
CA GLY A 84 14.34 12.05 -18.70
C GLY A 84 13.44 11.73 -17.51
N GLU A 85 13.67 10.61 -16.81
CA GLU A 85 12.80 10.14 -15.71
C GLU A 85 13.47 10.10 -14.34
N VAL A 86 14.78 10.35 -14.33
CA VAL A 86 15.55 10.69 -13.11
C VAL A 86 14.90 11.84 -12.34
N GLU A 87 14.18 12.75 -13.00
CA GLU A 87 13.50 13.88 -12.33
C GLU A 87 12.26 13.47 -11.53
N LEU A 88 11.60 12.35 -11.88
CA LEU A 88 10.44 11.83 -11.14
C LEU A 88 10.85 11.09 -9.86
N LEU A 89 12.00 10.42 -9.89
CA LEU A 89 12.47 9.58 -8.79
C LEU A 89 12.60 10.34 -7.46
N PRO A 90 13.15 11.57 -7.40
CA PRO A 90 13.15 12.37 -6.18
C PRO A 90 11.74 12.64 -5.64
N LEU A 91 10.78 12.95 -6.51
CA LEU A 91 9.40 13.25 -6.10
C LEU A 91 8.71 12.00 -5.53
N ILE A 92 8.84 10.88 -6.22
CA ILE A 92 8.32 9.59 -5.78
C ILE A 92 8.97 9.20 -4.44
N HIS A 93 10.30 9.26 -4.36
CA HIS A 93 11.05 8.91 -3.15
C HIS A 93 10.65 9.79 -1.96
N SER A 94 10.55 11.11 -2.15
CA SER A 94 10.14 12.01 -1.07
C SER A 94 8.72 11.70 -0.56
N SER A 95 7.76 11.46 -1.44
CA SER A 95 6.40 11.06 -1.03
C SER A 95 6.37 9.69 -0.34
N ARG A 96 7.19 8.74 -0.82
CA ARG A 96 7.36 7.43 -0.19
C ARG A 96 7.91 7.52 1.23
N GLU A 97 8.96 8.31 1.41
CA GLU A 97 9.60 8.51 2.71
C GLU A 97 8.67 9.23 3.70
N LEU A 98 7.77 10.11 3.22
CA LEU A 98 6.72 10.68 4.07
C LEU A 98 5.78 9.58 4.57
N HIS A 99 5.29 8.73 3.69
CA HIS A 99 4.37 7.65 4.05
C HIS A 99 5.03 6.60 4.96
N ARG A 100 6.31 6.27 4.74
CA ARG A 100 7.11 5.36 5.60
C ARG A 100 7.27 5.85 7.04
N GLN A 101 6.85 7.09 7.36
CA GLN A 101 6.80 7.57 8.74
C GLN A 101 5.59 7.02 9.51
N GLN A 102 4.63 6.34 8.88
CA GLN A 102 3.52 5.70 9.60
C GLN A 102 4.00 4.58 10.52
N GLY A 103 3.19 4.28 11.54
CA GLY A 103 3.53 3.35 12.62
C GLY A 103 4.02 2.00 12.15
N HIS A 104 3.24 1.31 11.32
CA HIS A 104 3.55 -0.02 10.80
C HIS A 104 4.86 -0.07 10.00
N HIS A 105 5.17 0.95 9.19
CA HIS A 105 6.46 1.04 8.49
C HIS A 105 7.64 1.19 9.44
N ARG A 106 7.49 1.99 10.50
CA ARG A 106 8.55 2.15 11.52
C ARG A 106 8.76 0.86 12.30
N ILE A 107 7.67 0.20 12.71
CA ILE A 107 7.71 -1.08 13.41
C ILE A 107 8.39 -2.14 12.55
N TRP A 108 7.98 -2.26 11.29
CA TRP A 108 8.55 -3.24 10.39
C TRP A 108 10.02 -2.95 10.11
N ASN A 109 10.40 -1.72 9.76
CA ASN A 109 11.77 -1.41 9.36
C ASN A 109 12.75 -1.25 10.54
N ASN A 110 12.25 -1.01 11.75
CA ASN A 110 13.07 -0.72 12.91
C ASN A 110 12.54 -1.41 14.17
N LEU A 111 13.09 -2.58 14.48
CA LEU A 111 12.76 -3.37 15.66
C LEU A 111 13.34 -2.78 16.97
N ASN A 112 13.58 -1.47 17.03
CA ASN A 112 14.11 -0.81 18.21
C ASN A 112 13.00 -0.56 19.23
N GLY A 113 13.10 -1.20 20.39
CA GLY A 113 12.16 -1.05 21.51
C GLY A 113 11.34 -2.30 21.76
N ILE A 114 10.35 -2.18 22.65
CA ILE A 114 9.41 -3.28 22.93
C ILE A 114 8.30 -3.19 21.87
N VAL A 115 8.40 -4.03 20.85
CA VAL A 115 7.38 -4.20 19.80
C VAL A 115 6.52 -5.41 20.18
N LYS A 116 5.19 -5.28 20.14
CA LYS A 116 4.31 -6.43 20.39
C LYS A 116 4.33 -7.36 19.18
N LEU A 117 4.20 -8.67 19.42
CA LEU A 117 4.17 -9.66 18.35
C LEU A 117 3.04 -9.37 17.35
N ASP A 118 1.85 -9.02 17.85
CA ASP A 118 0.68 -8.65 17.03
C ASP A 118 0.97 -7.50 16.05
N ASP A 119 1.80 -6.53 16.45
CA ASP A 119 2.18 -5.41 15.58
C ASP A 119 3.04 -5.91 14.41
N LEU A 120 3.94 -6.87 14.66
CA LEU A 120 4.79 -7.47 13.63
C LEU A 120 3.99 -8.41 12.71
N MET A 121 3.06 -9.18 13.28
CA MET A 121 2.14 -10.02 12.51
C MET A 121 1.24 -9.17 11.60
N PHE A 122 0.77 -8.03 12.08
CA PHE A 122 0.03 -7.07 11.26
C PHE A 122 0.88 -6.53 10.09
N CYS A 123 2.15 -6.17 10.33
CA CYS A 123 3.07 -5.73 9.28
C CYS A 123 3.38 -6.85 8.27
N ALA A 124 3.44 -8.11 8.73
CA ALA A 124 3.57 -9.26 7.85
C ALA A 124 2.30 -9.44 7.00
N ALA A 125 1.10 -9.31 7.57
CA ALA A 125 -0.16 -9.38 6.83
C ALA A 125 -0.28 -8.27 5.78
N ASP A 126 0.14 -7.04 6.10
CA ASP A 126 0.30 -5.94 5.15
C ASP A 126 1.19 -6.32 3.96
N THR A 127 2.38 -6.86 4.25
CA THR A 127 3.32 -7.30 3.22
C THR A 127 2.75 -8.40 2.33
N ILE A 128 2.10 -9.41 2.91
CA ILE A 128 1.48 -10.51 2.13
C ILE A 128 0.32 -9.98 1.28
N CYS A 129 -0.53 -9.10 1.82
CA CYS A 129 -1.59 -8.44 1.03
C CYS A 129 -1.01 -7.69 -0.18
N ALA A 130 0.09 -6.95 0.02
CA ALA A 130 0.75 -6.22 -1.05
C ALA A 130 1.35 -7.11 -2.15
N LEU A 131 1.67 -8.38 -1.86
CA LEU A 131 2.14 -9.38 -2.84
C LEU A 131 0.97 -10.07 -3.55
N LEU A 132 -0.14 -10.31 -2.86
CA LEU A 132 -1.35 -10.92 -3.45
C LEU A 132 -2.07 -9.99 -4.43
N GLU A 133 -1.88 -8.68 -4.30
CA GLU A 133 -2.53 -7.66 -5.13
C GLU A 133 -1.81 -7.44 -6.47
N ASP A 134 -2.56 -7.21 -7.54
CA ASP A 134 -2.01 -6.83 -8.85
C ASP A 134 -1.45 -5.40 -8.82
N ARG A 135 -0.20 -5.30 -8.36
CA ARG A 135 0.55 -4.05 -8.28
C ARG A 135 1.72 -4.13 -9.22
N SER A 136 1.62 -3.43 -10.33
CA SER A 136 2.66 -3.41 -11.36
C SER A 136 4.05 -3.03 -10.81
N TYR A 137 4.12 -2.17 -9.79
CA TYR A 137 5.40 -1.78 -9.17
C TYR A 137 5.96 -2.79 -8.15
N ASN A 138 5.18 -3.81 -7.78
CA ASN A 138 5.60 -4.97 -6.99
C ASN A 138 5.81 -6.24 -7.86
N GLY A 139 5.82 -6.10 -9.20
CA GLY A 139 5.93 -7.23 -10.12
C GLY A 139 4.62 -7.94 -10.43
N GLY A 140 3.47 -7.33 -10.11
CA GLY A 140 2.14 -7.93 -10.32
C GLY A 140 1.63 -8.68 -9.09
N SER A 141 0.61 -9.52 -9.31
CA SER A 141 0.02 -10.38 -8.28
C SER A 141 0.73 -11.72 -8.19
N HIS A 142 0.96 -12.18 -6.96
CA HIS A 142 1.55 -13.49 -6.65
C HIS A 142 0.52 -14.38 -5.96
N SER A 143 0.59 -15.69 -6.21
CA SER A 143 -0.12 -16.71 -5.45
C SER A 143 0.61 -17.02 -4.13
N TYR A 144 -0.07 -17.64 -3.15
CA TYR A 144 0.58 -18.08 -1.92
C TYR A 144 1.75 -19.05 -2.18
N ALA A 145 1.67 -19.88 -3.22
CA ALA A 145 2.76 -20.78 -3.61
C ALA A 145 3.98 -19.99 -4.10
N GLU A 146 3.78 -19.00 -4.97
CA GLU A 146 4.86 -18.13 -5.44
C GLU A 146 5.47 -17.31 -4.29
N ILE A 147 4.65 -16.84 -3.35
CA ILE A 147 5.15 -16.14 -2.15
C ILE A 147 6.02 -17.07 -1.30
N GLN A 148 5.63 -18.33 -1.11
CA GLN A 148 6.43 -19.32 -0.40
C GLN A 148 7.77 -19.56 -1.12
N ASP A 149 7.76 -19.71 -2.45
CA ASP A 149 8.98 -19.87 -3.25
C ASP A 149 9.92 -18.64 -3.12
N MET A 150 9.36 -17.43 -3.06
CA MET A 150 10.14 -16.19 -2.83
C MET A 150 10.80 -16.17 -1.46
N LEU A 151 10.08 -16.63 -0.42
CA LEU A 151 10.59 -16.72 0.95
C LEU A 151 11.70 -17.77 1.06
N ASP A 152 11.50 -18.94 0.45
CA ASP A 152 12.46 -20.05 0.46
C ASP A 152 13.74 -19.74 -0.33
N GLY A 153 13.59 -19.08 -1.48
CA GLY A 153 14.71 -18.66 -2.33
C GLY A 153 15.58 -17.53 -1.78
N ASN A 154 15.25 -16.96 -0.61
CA ASN A 154 15.89 -15.75 -0.04
C ASN A 154 15.96 -14.60 -1.05
N VAL A 155 14.96 -14.48 -1.92
CA VAL A 155 14.92 -13.45 -2.99
C VAL A 155 14.57 -12.07 -2.40
N LEU A 156 13.99 -12.06 -1.21
CA LEU A 156 13.63 -10.87 -0.47
C LEU A 156 14.84 -10.32 0.30
N GLU A 157 15.56 -9.40 -0.34
CA GLU A 157 16.69 -8.69 0.26
C GLU A 157 16.27 -7.92 1.53
N GLY A 158 17.10 -7.98 2.58
CA GLY A 158 16.89 -7.22 3.82
C GLY A 158 15.88 -7.81 4.81
N ILE A 159 15.37 -9.02 4.56
CA ILE A 159 14.48 -9.73 5.51
C ILE A 159 15.32 -10.50 6.54
N THR A 160 15.02 -10.28 7.83
CA THR A 160 15.64 -11.02 8.93
C THR A 160 14.98 -12.39 9.11
N PRO A 161 15.65 -13.39 9.73
CA PRO A 161 15.04 -14.70 9.99
C PRO A 161 13.70 -14.63 10.73
N LEU A 162 13.56 -13.69 11.69
CA LEU A 162 12.30 -13.44 12.40
C LEU A 162 11.18 -13.00 11.45
N LYS A 163 11.44 -11.98 10.62
CA LYS A 163 10.45 -11.47 9.67
C LYS A 163 10.06 -12.52 8.64
N LYS A 164 11.02 -13.32 8.18
CA LYS A 164 10.76 -14.45 7.29
C LYS A 164 9.79 -15.43 7.94
N GLY A 165 10.06 -15.87 9.18
CA GLY A 165 9.16 -16.77 9.90
C GLY A 165 7.75 -16.21 10.09
N LEU A 166 7.62 -14.91 10.37
CA LEU A 166 6.31 -14.25 10.48
C LEU A 166 5.57 -14.17 9.14
N LEU A 167 6.28 -13.92 8.03
CA LEU A 167 5.69 -13.92 6.70
C LEU A 167 5.21 -15.31 6.29
N GLU A 168 5.98 -16.36 6.60
CA GLU A 168 5.60 -17.76 6.38
C GLU A 168 4.34 -18.11 7.18
N GLU A 169 4.34 -17.81 8.49
CA GLU A 169 3.21 -18.06 9.38
C GLU A 169 1.94 -17.35 8.89
N ILE A 170 2.02 -16.05 8.60
CA ILE A 170 0.89 -15.26 8.13
C ILE A 170 0.41 -15.70 6.74
N ALA A 171 1.32 -16.03 5.81
CA ALA A 171 0.93 -16.55 4.51
C ALA A 171 0.11 -17.86 4.65
N ILE A 172 0.56 -18.77 5.52
CA ILE A 172 -0.15 -20.02 5.83
C ILE A 172 -1.52 -19.70 6.45
N GLU A 173 -1.58 -18.85 7.48
CA GLU A 173 -2.84 -18.52 8.14
C GLU A 173 -3.85 -17.88 7.18
N MET A 174 -3.42 -16.88 6.39
CA MET A 174 -4.27 -16.22 5.40
C MET A 174 -4.76 -17.19 4.31
N SER A 175 -3.92 -18.15 3.89
CA SER A 175 -4.30 -19.15 2.88
C SER A 175 -5.41 -20.10 3.35
N ASN A 176 -5.57 -20.24 4.66
CA ASN A 176 -6.63 -21.04 5.29
C ASN A 176 -7.93 -20.26 5.54
N GLN A 177 -7.99 -18.98 5.18
CA GLN A 177 -9.20 -18.15 5.32
C GLN A 177 -9.91 -17.94 3.98
N ASP A 178 -11.19 -17.57 4.06
CA ASP A 178 -11.94 -17.08 2.91
C ASP A 178 -11.29 -15.81 2.36
N GLN A 179 -11.03 -15.80 1.05
CA GLN A 179 -10.38 -14.67 0.39
C GLN A 179 -11.37 -13.52 0.15
N PRO A 180 -11.05 -12.28 0.55
CA PRO A 180 -11.92 -11.15 0.28
C PRO A 180 -11.97 -10.86 -1.22
N LYS A 181 -13.14 -10.44 -1.71
CA LYS A 181 -13.33 -10.12 -3.14
C LYS A 181 -12.86 -8.71 -3.46
N ILE A 182 -11.57 -8.42 -3.24
CA ILE A 182 -10.94 -7.10 -3.45
C ILE A 182 -11.15 -6.59 -4.88
N SER A 183 -11.14 -7.48 -5.86
CA SER A 183 -11.41 -7.18 -7.27
C SER A 183 -12.79 -6.56 -7.55
N ARG A 184 -13.73 -6.61 -6.59
CA ARG A 184 -15.02 -5.91 -6.68
C ARG A 184 -14.89 -4.41 -6.43
N ILE A 185 -13.84 -3.96 -5.73
CA ILE A 185 -13.55 -2.55 -5.53
C ILE A 185 -12.94 -2.02 -6.82
N THR A 186 -13.79 -1.54 -7.73
CA THR A 186 -13.39 -1.05 -9.06
C THR A 186 -13.64 0.44 -9.23
N ASN A 187 -14.38 1.04 -8.30
CA ASN A 187 -14.81 2.43 -8.35
C ASN A 187 -14.74 3.05 -6.94
N LEU A 188 -14.19 4.26 -6.84
CA LEU A 188 -14.06 5.03 -5.60
C LEU A 188 -15.39 5.61 -5.11
N LEU A 189 -16.38 5.78 -5.98
CA LEU A 189 -17.73 6.28 -5.62
C LEU A 189 -18.60 5.18 -5.00
N GLU A 190 -18.46 3.96 -5.49
CA GLU A 190 -19.28 2.80 -5.12
C GLU A 190 -18.40 1.71 -4.49
N LEU A 191 -17.83 2.02 -3.33
CA LEU A 191 -17.00 1.07 -2.59
C LEU A 191 -17.87 -0.05 -1.97
N PRO A 192 -17.82 -1.31 -2.46
CA PRO A 192 -18.55 -2.40 -1.82
C PRO A 192 -17.94 -2.74 -0.46
N ASN A 193 -18.76 -3.11 0.52
CA ASN A 193 -18.24 -3.73 1.73
C ASN A 193 -17.87 -5.19 1.43
N ILE A 194 -16.59 -5.53 1.60
CA ILE A 194 -16.01 -6.85 1.30
C ILE A 194 -16.01 -7.81 2.49
N GLY A 195 -16.73 -7.48 3.57
CA GLY A 195 -16.73 -8.25 4.83
C GLY A 195 -16.06 -7.52 5.99
N LEU A 196 -15.81 -6.22 5.87
CA LEU A 196 -15.29 -5.38 6.94
C LEU A 196 -16.38 -5.05 7.98
N PRO A 197 -16.01 -4.82 9.25
CA PRO A 197 -16.92 -4.28 10.24
C PRO A 197 -17.47 -2.94 9.76
N GLU A 198 -18.75 -2.68 10.01
CA GLU A 198 -19.44 -1.49 9.49
C GLU A 198 -18.73 -0.19 9.89
N ALA A 199 -18.26 -0.09 11.13
CA ALA A 199 -17.51 1.08 11.60
C ALA A 199 -16.23 1.33 10.80
N THR A 200 -15.44 0.29 10.53
CA THR A 200 -14.21 0.38 9.72
C THR A 200 -14.54 0.77 8.28
N TYR A 201 -15.53 0.12 7.67
CA TYR A 201 -15.99 0.42 6.31
C TYR A 201 -16.47 1.88 6.17
N LEU A 202 -17.29 2.37 7.10
CA LEU A 202 -17.78 3.75 7.09
C LEU A 202 -16.64 4.75 7.30
N LYS A 203 -15.65 4.42 8.14
CA LYS A 203 -14.45 5.25 8.33
C LYS A 203 -13.67 5.37 7.02
N ILE A 204 -13.35 4.26 6.35
CA ILE A 204 -12.68 4.25 5.02
C ILE A 204 -13.44 5.13 4.02
N ARG A 205 -14.76 4.95 3.89
CA ARG A 205 -15.57 5.76 2.97
C ARG A 205 -15.55 7.24 3.30
N SER A 206 -15.65 7.59 4.57
CA SER A 206 -15.63 9.00 5.00
C SER A 206 -14.30 9.67 4.69
N THR A 207 -13.18 8.98 4.93
CA THR A 207 -11.83 9.49 4.66
C THR A 207 -11.60 9.64 3.15
N LEU A 208 -11.98 8.64 2.35
CA LEU A 208 -11.88 8.71 0.90
C LEU A 208 -12.69 9.88 0.35
N LYS A 209 -13.95 10.04 0.78
CA LYS A 209 -14.81 11.15 0.35
C LYS A 209 -14.19 12.51 0.69
N LYS A 210 -13.61 12.65 1.88
CA LYS A 210 -12.90 13.87 2.28
C LYS A 210 -11.70 14.12 1.37
N SER A 211 -10.85 13.13 1.13
CA SER A 211 -9.68 13.27 0.26
C SER A 211 -10.06 13.65 -1.17
N VAL A 212 -11.08 13.00 -1.76
CA VAL A 212 -11.59 13.34 -3.10
C VAL A 212 -12.10 14.78 -3.16
N TYR A 213 -12.82 15.22 -2.12
CA TYR A 213 -13.26 16.62 -2.02
C TYR A 213 -12.07 17.58 -1.95
N ASP A 214 -11.09 17.31 -1.08
CA ASP A 214 -9.90 18.16 -0.91
C ASP A 214 -9.04 18.21 -2.19
N LEU A 215 -8.93 17.08 -2.92
CA LEU A 215 -8.28 17.00 -4.24
C LEU A 215 -8.95 17.90 -5.27
N HIS A 216 -10.28 17.89 -5.30
CA HIS A 216 -11.04 18.73 -6.21
C HIS A 216 -10.91 20.21 -5.85
N THR A 217 -11.15 20.58 -4.58
CA THR A 217 -11.24 22.00 -4.19
C THR A 217 -9.88 22.69 -4.10
N ASN A 218 -8.84 21.99 -3.64
CA ASN A 218 -7.55 22.60 -3.36
C ASN A 218 -6.53 22.40 -4.48
N TYR A 219 -6.71 21.36 -5.31
CA TYR A 219 -5.75 20.97 -6.34
C TYR A 219 -6.36 20.87 -7.75
N GLY A 220 -7.67 21.08 -7.90
CA GLY A 220 -8.36 21.04 -9.19
C GLY A 220 -8.42 19.65 -9.82
N ILE A 221 -8.17 18.59 -9.05
CA ILE A 221 -8.16 17.21 -9.55
C ILE A 221 -9.56 16.61 -9.40
N LEU A 222 -10.22 16.38 -10.53
CA LEU A 222 -11.53 15.73 -10.56
C LEU A 222 -11.35 14.21 -10.63
N ILE A 223 -11.71 13.52 -9.55
CA ILE A 223 -11.80 12.07 -9.49
C ILE A 223 -13.24 11.68 -9.79
N MET A 224 -13.44 10.99 -10.92
CA MET A 224 -14.73 10.41 -11.34
C MET A 224 -14.75 8.92 -11.06
#